data_AF-A0A9D9NF63-F1
#
_entry.id   AF-A0A9D9NF63-F1
#
_cell.length_a   1.000
_cell.length_b   1.000
_cell.length_c   1.000
_cell.angle_alpha   90.00
_cell.angle_beta   90.00
_cell.angle_gamma   90.00
#
_symmetry.space_group_name_H-M   'P 1'
#
loop_
_entity.id
_entity.type
_entity.pdbx_description
1 polymer ?
#
loop_
_entity_poly.entity_id
_entity_poly.type
_entity_poly.pdbx_seq_one_letter_code
_entity_poly.pdbx_strand_id
1 'polypeptide(L)'
;MKSILGMGNALTDILAVLPDDTFLKQFHLPKGSMQHVDMETGDKIWQTLKPMGVQYVAGGSAANTITGTAIFGMKSGFIGKVGDDELG
;
A
#
# COMPACT_ATOMS: atom_id res chain seq x y z
N MET A 1 4.77 -30.84 -8.00
CA MET A 1 3.84 -29.69 -8.12
C MET A 1 4.64 -28.42 -8.23
N LYS A 2 4.27 -27.48 -9.11
CA LYS A 2 4.96 -26.19 -9.26
C LYS A 2 4.52 -25.23 -8.15
N SER A 3 5.40 -24.36 -7.71
CA SER A 3 5.10 -23.28 -6.75
C SER A 3 5.37 -21.92 -7.36
N ILE A 4 4.65 -20.90 -6.88
CA ILE A 4 4.84 -19.50 -7.27
C ILE A 4 5.52 -18.77 -6.11
N LEU A 5 6.58 -18.02 -6.41
CA LEU A 5 7.26 -17.16 -5.45
C LEU A 5 7.20 -15.73 -5.97
N GLY A 6 6.67 -14.81 -5.15
CA GLY A 6 6.71 -13.38 -5.44
C GLY A 6 7.69 -12.67 -4.53
N MET A 7 8.30 -11.61 -5.06
CA MET A 7 9.16 -10.72 -4.29
C MET A 7 8.73 -9.28 -4.56
N GLY A 8 8.64 -8.47 -3.50
CA GLY A 8 8.30 -7.07 -3.63
C GLY A 8 8.27 -6.36 -2.28
N ASN A 9 7.99 -5.06 -2.32
CA ASN A 9 7.86 -4.28 -1.09
C ASN A 9 6.64 -4.80 -0.31
N ALA A 10 6.87 -5.16 0.96
CA ALA A 10 5.78 -5.41 1.90
C ALA A 10 5.26 -4.05 2.33
N LEU A 11 4.00 -3.77 2.01
CA LEU A 11 3.38 -2.47 2.27
C LEU A 11 2.09 -2.69 3.06
N THR A 12 1.81 -1.75 3.96
CA THR A 12 0.48 -1.58 4.52
C THR A 12 -0.17 -0.40 3.81
N ASP A 13 -1.29 -0.66 3.13
CA ASP A 13 -2.03 0.39 2.45
C ASP A 13 -2.89 1.14 3.48
N ILE A 14 -2.71 2.46 3.54
CA ILE A 14 -3.54 3.37 4.34
C ILE A 14 -4.56 4.00 3.39
N LEU A 15 -5.81 3.55 3.50
CA LEU A 15 -6.89 3.94 2.60
C LEU A 15 -7.74 5.03 3.25
N ALA A 16 -7.98 6.11 2.50
CA ALA A 16 -8.92 7.17 2.87
C ALA A 16 -9.88 7.44 1.72
N VAL A 17 -11.14 7.71 2.05
CA VAL A 17 -12.15 8.14 1.08
C VAL A 17 -12.14 9.67 1.06
N LEU A 18 -11.76 10.24 -0.07
CA LEU A 18 -11.77 11.68 -0.28
C LEU A 18 -13.12 12.13 -0.85
N PRO A 19 -13.67 13.28 -0.42
CA PRO A 19 -14.93 13.80 -0.96
C PRO A 19 -14.78 14.29 -2.41
N ASP A 20 -13.60 14.79 -2.78
CA ASP A 20 -13.27 15.29 -4.12
C ASP A 20 -11.74 15.28 -4.38
N ASP A 21 -11.32 15.79 -5.54
CA ASP A 21 -9.93 15.82 -5.99
C ASP A 21 -9.09 16.98 -5.40
N THR A 22 -9.65 17.81 -4.49
CA THR A 22 -8.95 18.98 -3.93
C THR A 22 -7.66 18.59 -3.20
N PHE A 23 -7.71 17.48 -2.44
CA PHE A 23 -6.53 16.95 -1.75
C PHE A 23 -5.42 16.55 -2.73
N LEU A 24 -5.79 15.87 -3.82
CA LEU A 24 -4.82 15.46 -4.84
C LEU A 24 -4.16 16.69 -5.50
N LYS A 25 -4.94 17.74 -5.78
CA LYS A 25 -4.43 19.00 -6.33
C LYS A 25 -3.48 19.71 -5.36
N GLN A 26 -3.83 19.76 -4.07
CA GLN A 26 -3.01 20.39 -3.02
C GLN A 26 -1.61 19.78 -2.95
N PHE A 27 -1.50 18.45 -3.08
CA PHE A 27 -0.23 17.72 -3.01
C PHE A 27 0.37 17.38 -4.39
N HIS A 28 -0.19 17.92 -5.48
CA HIS A 28 0.25 17.66 -6.85
C HIS A 28 0.31 16.17 -7.21
N LEU A 29 -0.66 15.39 -6.72
CA LEU A 29 -0.76 13.95 -6.95
C LEU A 29 -1.62 13.67 -8.20
N PRO A 30 -1.05 13.16 -9.30
CA PRO A 30 -1.84 12.82 -10.48
C PRO A 30 -2.81 11.68 -10.16
N LYS A 31 -4.10 11.88 -10.49
CA LYS A 31 -5.14 10.88 -10.20
C LYS A 31 -4.86 9.56 -10.92
N GLY A 32 -4.97 8.45 -10.20
CA GLY A 32 -4.73 7.10 -10.74
C GLY A 32 -3.25 6.74 -10.92
N SER A 33 -2.33 7.51 -10.33
CA SER A 33 -0.90 7.24 -10.38
C SER A 33 -0.34 6.74 -9.04
N MET A 34 0.86 6.16 -9.08
CA MET A 34 1.70 5.88 -7.92
C MET A 34 2.82 6.91 -7.89
N GLN A 35 3.05 7.53 -6.72
CA GLN A 35 4.14 8.49 -6.51
C GLN A 35 5.05 7.99 -5.40
N HIS A 36 6.35 8.03 -5.64
CA HIS A 36 7.32 7.98 -4.55
C HIS A 36 7.43 9.39 -3.95
N VAL A 37 7.26 9.49 -2.64
CA VAL A 37 7.37 10.74 -1.90
C VAL A 37 8.48 10.63 -0.87
N ASP A 38 9.12 11.75 -0.56
CA ASP A 38 10.03 11.83 0.57
C ASP A 38 9.26 11.83 1.90
N MET A 39 10.01 11.66 3.00
CA MET A 39 9.45 11.59 4.35
C MET A 39 8.70 12.86 4.73
N GLU A 40 9.22 14.04 4.39
CA GLU A 40 8.60 15.32 4.73
C GLU A 40 7.22 15.48 4.05
N THR A 41 7.13 15.12 2.76
CA THR A 41 5.87 15.17 2.00
C THR A 41 4.90 14.11 2.50
N GLY A 42 5.40 12.90 2.78
CA GLY A 42 4.61 11.82 3.37
C GLY A 42 3.99 12.21 4.71
N ASP A 43 4.76 12.85 5.59
CA ASP A 43 4.26 13.33 6.89
C ASP A 43 3.19 14.41 6.72
N LYS A 44 3.37 15.37 5.81
CA LYS A 44 2.36 16.41 5.54
C LYS A 44 1.05 15.80 5.03
N ILE A 45 1.15 14.84 4.11
CA ILE A 45 0.00 14.08 3.61
C ILE A 45 -0.68 13.36 4.78
N TRP A 46 0.09 12.63 5.59
CA TRP A 46 -0.43 11.85 6.70
C TRP A 46 -1.14 12.69 7.76
N GLN A 47 -0.54 13.81 8.20
CA GLN A 47 -1.15 14.71 9.18
C GLN A 47 -2.47 15.30 8.71
N THR A 48 -2.62 15.50 7.39
CA THR A 48 -3.83 16.05 6.77
C THR A 48 -4.89 14.97 6.58
N LEU A 49 -4.48 13.74 6.28
CA LEU A 49 -5.35 12.62 5.93
C LEU A 49 -5.87 11.87 7.16
N LYS A 50 -5.05 11.70 8.21
CA LYS A 50 -5.44 10.98 9.44
C LYS A 50 -6.74 11.48 10.12
N PRO A 51 -7.08 12.78 10.16
CA PRO A 51 -8.31 13.24 10.83
C PRO A 51 -9.57 12.95 10.01
N MET A 52 -9.44 12.62 8.72
CA MET A 52 -10.55 12.27 7.84
C MET A 52 -11.06 10.84 8.07
N GLY A 53 -10.32 10.04 8.84
CA GLY A 53 -10.56 8.61 9.03
C GLY A 53 -9.88 7.78 7.95
N VAL A 54 -9.23 6.70 8.38
CA VAL A 54 -8.46 5.80 7.50
C VAL A 54 -8.71 4.35 7.84
N GLN A 55 -8.47 3.48 6.86
CA GLN A 55 -8.45 2.04 7.04
C GLN A 55 -7.04 1.52 6.73
N TYR A 56 -6.53 0.65 7.60
CA TYR A 56 -5.29 -0.07 7.37
C TYR A 56 -5.61 -1.43 6.77
N VAL A 57 -4.96 -1.78 5.66
CA VAL A 57 -5.05 -3.11 5.05
C VAL A 57 -3.67 -3.56 4.58
N ALA A 58 -3.44 -4.88 4.57
CA ALA A 58 -2.26 -5.43 3.94
C ALA A 58 -2.27 -5.07 2.44
N GLY A 59 -1.13 -4.59 1.94
CA GLY A 59 -0.98 -4.08 0.59
C GLY A 59 0.26 -4.62 -0.11
N GLY A 60 0.69 -3.88 -1.13
CA GLY A 60 1.83 -4.25 -1.97
C GLY A 60 1.43 -5.09 -3.17
N SER A 61 1.82 -4.64 -4.36
CA SER A 61 1.40 -5.24 -5.64
C SER A 61 1.77 -6.74 -5.75
N ALA A 62 3.02 -7.09 -5.44
CA ALA A 62 3.48 -8.48 -5.47
C ALA A 62 2.80 -9.34 -4.40
N ALA A 63 2.65 -8.83 -3.17
CA ALA A 63 2.01 -9.55 -2.07
C ALA A 63 0.52 -9.83 -2.38
N ASN A 64 -0.21 -8.85 -2.93
CA ASN A 64 -1.59 -9.02 -3.36
C ASN A 64 -1.72 -10.06 -4.47
N THR A 65 -0.79 -10.06 -5.43
CA THR A 65 -0.76 -11.08 -6.50
C THR A 65 -0.56 -12.49 -5.94
N ILE A 66 0.42 -12.67 -5.04
CA ILE A 66 0.71 -13.97 -4.40
C ILE A 66 -0.43 -14.44 -3.49
N THR A 67 -1.10 -13.51 -2.81
CA THR A 67 -2.30 -13.82 -2.03
C THR A 67 -3.41 -14.32 -2.95
N GLY A 68 -3.61 -13.68 -4.10
CA GLY A 68 -4.53 -14.14 -5.14
C GLY A 68 -4.21 -15.56 -5.61
N THR A 69 -2.93 -15.86 -5.89
CA THR A 69 -2.54 -17.22 -6.32
C THR A 69 -2.78 -18.27 -5.23
N ALA A 70 -2.55 -17.93 -3.96
CA ALA A 70 -2.82 -18.80 -2.83
C ALA A 70 -4.33 -19.09 -2.68
N ILE A 71 -5.19 -18.07 -2.84
CA ILE A 71 -6.66 -18.22 -2.80
C ILE A 71 -7.15 -19.19 -3.87
N PHE A 72 -6.52 -19.21 -5.05
CA PHE A 72 -6.83 -20.19 -6.11
C PHE A 72 -6.22 -21.59 -5.88
N GLY A 73 -5.66 -21.87 -4.70
CA GLY A 73 -5.15 -23.19 -4.32
C GLY A 73 -3.72 -23.50 -4.79
N MET A 74 -2.99 -22.51 -5.31
CA MET A 74 -1.60 -22.71 -5.73
C MET A 74 -0.64 -22.62 -4.54
N LYS A 75 0.38 -23.50 -4.50
CA LYS A 75 1.47 -23.40 -3.53
C LYS A 75 2.25 -22.10 -3.80
N SER A 76 2.10 -21.14 -2.90
CA SER A 76 2.58 -19.77 -3.11
C SER A 76 3.47 -19.31 -1.94
N GLY A 77 4.45 -18.45 -2.22
CA GLY A 77 5.32 -17.83 -1.22
C GLY A 77 5.61 -16.38 -1.57
N PHE A 78 5.91 -15.57 -0.56
CA PHE A 78 6.25 -14.15 -0.71
C PHE A 78 7.53 -13.82 0.05
N ILE A 79 8.38 -12.98 -0.54
CA ILE A 79 9.58 -12.40 0.08
C ILE A 79 9.43 -10.88 0.03
N GLY A 80 9.47 -10.25 1.19
CA GLY A 80 9.46 -8.80 1.33
C GLY A 80 10.25 -8.37 2.57
N LYS A 81 10.40 -7.06 2.72
CA LYS A 81 11.03 -6.45 3.89
C LYS A 81 9.99 -5.64 4.67
N VAL A 82 9.95 -5.89 5.96
CA VAL A 82 9.13 -5.21 6.97
C VAL A 82 10.05 -4.44 7.92
N GLY A 83 9.49 -3.47 8.64
CA GLY A 83 10.12 -2.79 9.78
C GLY A 83 10.05 -3.62 11.07
N ASP A 84 10.30 -2.94 12.18
CA ASP A 84 10.08 -3.44 13.55
C ASP A 84 9.05 -2.53 14.23
N ASP A 85 7.86 -2.47 13.65
CA ASP A 85 6.75 -1.65 14.14
C ASP A 85 5.40 -2.38 14.04
N GLU A 86 4.32 -1.72 14.46
CA GLU A 86 2.99 -2.34 14.52
C GLU A 86 2.41 -2.67 13.14
N LEU A 87 2.92 -2.08 12.07
CA LEU A 87 2.48 -2.33 10.70
C LEU A 87 3.26 -3.45 10.01
N GLY A 88 4.36 -3.91 10.62
CA GLY A 88 5.37 -4.73 9.98
C GLY A 88 6.51 -3.84 9.54
#